data_AF-A0A7S2DUC0-F1
#
_entry.id   AF-A0A7S2DUC0-F1
#
_cell.length_a   1.000
_cell.length_b   1.000
_cell.length_c   1.000
_cell.angle_alpha   90.00
_cell.angle_beta   90.00
_cell.angle_gamma   90.00
#
_symmetry.space_group_name_H-M   'P 1'
#
loop_
_entity.id
_entity.type
_entity.pdbx_description
1 polymer ?
#
loop_
_entity_poly.entity_id
_entity_poly.type
_entity_poly.pdbx_seq_one_letter_code
_entity_poly.pdbx_strand_id
1 'polypeptide(L)'
;LFSHFLMAEPSVSWDDGAFFRLEEASASSRPPLNAHVYLCVGGADSSEGSRYNAGRMKDVLEARAAALEQRPRSTGNISAEPACSQQRSDQSTPLPINTTRVTLEVVPGETHGSLSYPFVSRCLDILAEDFKSVQDLKID
;
A
#
# COMPACT_ATOMS: atom_id res chain seq x y z
N LEU A 1 -13.26 -8.74 4.11
CA LEU A 1 -12.22 -7.76 4.50
C LEU A 1 -12.33 -6.56 3.55
N PHE A 2 -12.00 -5.35 3.99
CA PHE A 2 -12.02 -4.17 3.12
C PHE A 2 -10.86 -4.21 2.11
N SER A 3 -11.12 -3.79 0.86
CA SER A 3 -10.12 -3.69 -0.21
C SER A 3 -9.51 -2.28 -0.34
N HIS A 4 -10.12 -1.28 0.30
CA HIS A 4 -9.68 0.12 0.22
C HIS A 4 -9.66 0.74 1.60
N PHE A 5 -8.61 1.50 1.89
CA PHE A 5 -8.48 2.36 3.07
C PHE A 5 -8.14 3.76 2.60
N LEU A 6 -9.11 4.66 2.66
CA LEU A 6 -8.98 6.03 2.16
C LEU A 6 -8.97 6.98 3.36
N MET A 7 -7.90 7.74 3.54
CA MET A 7 -7.66 8.54 4.74
C MET A 7 -7.22 9.96 4.40
N ALA A 8 -7.99 10.94 4.87
CA ALA A 8 -7.63 12.35 4.86
C ALA A 8 -6.98 12.72 6.19
N GLU A 9 -5.79 13.32 6.12
CA GLU A 9 -4.99 13.80 7.23
C GLU A 9 -5.02 12.88 8.46
N PRO A 10 -4.48 11.65 8.33
CA PRO A 10 -4.49 10.70 9.43
C PRO A 10 -3.76 11.31 10.62
N SER A 11 -4.44 11.36 11.75
CA SER A 11 -3.95 11.97 13.00
C SER A 11 -2.96 11.07 13.73
N VAL A 12 -1.93 10.59 13.01
CA VAL A 12 -0.91 9.66 13.53
C VAL A 12 -0.12 10.29 14.69
N SER A 13 0.03 11.61 14.74
CA SER A 13 0.67 12.27 15.89
C SER A 13 -0.13 12.16 17.19
N TRP A 14 -1.45 11.94 17.10
CA TRP A 14 -2.34 11.87 18.26
C TRP A 14 -2.45 10.46 18.84
N ASP A 15 -1.92 9.45 18.16
CA ASP A 15 -2.06 8.04 18.56
C ASP A 15 -0.91 7.53 19.45
N ASP A 16 0.00 8.43 19.88
CA ASP A 16 1.20 8.09 20.64
C ASP A 16 2.02 6.96 20.00
N GLY A 17 2.08 6.92 18.66
CA GLY A 17 2.78 5.89 17.89
C GLY A 17 2.08 4.53 17.86
N ALA A 18 0.80 4.44 18.24
CA ALA A 18 0.05 3.20 18.28
C ALA A 18 -0.01 2.52 16.91
N PHE A 19 -0.25 3.27 15.83
CA PHE A 19 -0.23 2.73 14.47
C PHE A 19 1.07 1.96 14.19
N PHE A 20 2.23 2.58 14.46
CA PHE A 20 3.52 1.98 14.17
C PHE A 20 3.78 0.72 15.01
N ARG A 21 3.45 0.75 16.31
CA ARG A 21 3.59 -0.43 17.19
C ARG A 21 2.68 -1.58 16.74
N LEU A 22 1.44 -1.29 16.38
CA LEU A 22 0.49 -2.29 15.93
C LEU A 22 0.91 -2.89 14.60
N GLU A 23 1.44 -2.07 13.70
CA GLU A 23 1.90 -2.53 12.39
C GLU A 23 3.15 -3.41 12.51
N GLU A 24 4.10 -3.05 13.37
CA GLU A 24 5.27 -3.87 13.70
C GLU A 24 4.86 -5.23 14.31
N ALA A 25 3.98 -5.23 15.31
CA ALA A 25 3.46 -6.45 15.91
C ALA A 25 2.72 -7.33 14.88
N SER A 26 1.92 -6.69 14.01
CA SER A 26 1.18 -7.35 12.93
C SER A 26 2.12 -7.96 11.89
N ALA A 27 3.24 -7.31 11.57
CA ALA A 27 4.20 -7.80 10.57
C ALA A 27 4.77 -9.19 10.92
N SER A 28 4.94 -9.48 12.22
CA SER A 28 5.42 -10.78 12.69
C SER A 28 4.37 -11.91 12.62
N SER A 29 3.08 -11.55 12.62
CA SER A 29 1.98 -12.50 12.86
C SER A 29 0.99 -12.62 11.70
N ARG A 30 1.01 -11.69 10.74
CA ARG A 30 0.06 -11.62 9.63
C ARG A 30 0.74 -11.19 8.33
N PRO A 31 0.32 -11.73 7.17
CA PRO A 31 0.77 -11.17 5.90
C PRO A 31 0.25 -9.73 5.73
N PRO A 32 0.94 -8.88 4.96
CA PRO A 32 0.41 -7.58 4.53
C PRO A 32 -0.99 -7.71 3.91
N LEU A 33 -1.79 -6.66 4.07
CA LEU A 33 -3.15 -6.60 3.57
C LEU A 33 -3.16 -6.45 2.04
N ASN A 34 -3.96 -7.25 1.36
CA ASN A 34 -4.25 -6.99 -0.04
C ASN A 34 -5.30 -5.87 -0.14
N ALA A 35 -4.83 -4.63 -0.18
CA ALA A 35 -5.67 -3.44 -0.21
C ALA A 35 -4.97 -2.26 -0.89
N HIS A 36 -5.77 -1.33 -1.40
CA HIS A 36 -5.34 0.01 -1.80
C HIS A 36 -5.49 0.95 -0.61
N VAL A 37 -4.37 1.53 -0.16
CA VAL A 37 -4.32 2.55 0.87
C VAL A 37 -4.06 3.91 0.21
N TYR A 38 -4.99 4.85 0.34
CA TYR A 38 -4.84 6.22 -0.11
C TYR A 38 -4.74 7.15 1.09
N LEU A 39 -3.66 7.93 1.13
CA LEU A 39 -3.36 8.93 2.15
C LEU A 39 -3.38 10.30 1.47
N CYS A 40 -4.07 11.26 2.07
CA CYS A 40 -4.16 12.62 1.58
C CYS A 40 -3.79 13.60 2.70
N VAL A 41 -2.97 14.60 2.43
CA VAL A 41 -2.62 15.67 3.39
C VAL A 41 -2.62 17.04 2.71
N GLY A 42 -3.02 18.08 3.43
CA GLY A 42 -2.99 19.45 2.91
C GLY A 42 -1.56 19.99 2.75
N GLY A 43 -1.32 20.84 1.76
CA GLY A 43 -0.01 21.44 1.48
C GLY A 43 0.23 22.81 2.13
N ALA A 44 -0.83 23.53 2.51
CA ALA A 44 -0.73 24.92 3.00
C ALA A 44 -0.50 25.02 4.52
N ASP A 45 -1.26 24.27 5.32
CA ASP A 45 -1.24 24.40 6.79
C ASP A 45 -1.01 23.07 7.52
N SER A 46 -0.78 21.97 6.80
CA SER A 46 -0.43 20.73 7.49
C SER A 46 0.89 20.96 8.21
N SER A 47 0.84 20.81 9.53
CA SER A 47 2.05 20.82 10.36
C SER A 47 3.08 19.92 9.67
N GLU A 48 4.35 20.32 9.63
CA GLU A 48 5.40 19.47 9.05
C GLU A 48 5.31 18.03 9.61
N GLY A 49 4.84 17.89 10.86
CA GLY A 49 4.49 16.63 11.50
C GLY A 49 3.43 15.79 10.77
N SER A 50 2.33 16.38 10.27
CA SER A 50 1.28 15.64 9.54
C SER A 50 1.85 15.03 8.24
N ARG A 51 2.58 15.82 7.44
CA ARG A 51 3.23 15.34 6.20
C ARG A 51 4.29 14.29 6.49
N TYR A 52 5.13 14.54 7.47
CA TYR A 52 6.18 13.61 7.90
C TYR A 52 5.58 12.27 8.35
N ASN A 53 4.53 12.29 9.18
CA ASN A 53 3.90 11.08 9.69
C ASN A 53 3.16 10.29 8.60
N ALA A 54 2.48 10.98 7.67
CA ALA A 54 1.86 10.32 6.52
C ALA A 54 2.90 9.67 5.60
N GLY A 55 4.05 10.33 5.40
CA GLY A 55 5.20 9.75 4.70
C GLY A 55 5.73 8.49 5.39
N ARG A 56 5.97 8.56 6.71
CA ARG A 56 6.39 7.39 7.50
C ARG A 56 5.40 6.24 7.45
N MET A 57 4.10 6.54 7.50
CA MET A 57 3.05 5.53 7.39
C MET A 57 3.11 4.83 6.02
N LYS A 58 3.29 5.59 4.93
CA LYS A 58 3.51 5.03 3.60
C LYS A 58 4.73 4.11 3.57
N ASP A 59 5.87 4.58 4.06
CA ASP A 59 7.13 3.83 4.02
C ASP A 59 7.01 2.48 4.75
N VAL A 60 6.35 2.45 5.92
CA VAL A 60 6.15 1.22 6.70
C VAL A 60 5.25 0.23 5.94
N LEU A 61 4.16 0.70 5.36
CA LEU A 61 3.22 -0.15 4.64
C LEU A 61 3.84 -0.72 3.35
N GLU A 62 4.61 0.09 2.62
CA GLU A 62 5.34 -0.35 1.42
C GLU A 62 6.47 -1.32 1.76
N ALA A 63 7.25 -1.05 2.81
CA ALA A 63 8.30 -1.95 3.27
C ALA A 63 7.73 -3.33 3.63
N ARG A 64 6.55 -3.36 4.26
CA ARG A 64 5.86 -4.60 4.57
C ARG A 64 5.40 -5.33 3.31
N ALA A 65 4.84 -4.61 2.34
CA ALA A 65 4.43 -5.19 1.06
C ALA A 65 5.63 -5.83 0.32
N ALA A 66 6.77 -5.12 0.27
CA ALA A 66 7.99 -5.59 -0.38
C ALA A 66 8.63 -6.81 0.34
N ALA A 67 8.57 -6.87 1.66
CA ALA A 67 9.10 -8.01 2.42
C ALA A 67 8.39 -9.34 2.09
N LEU A 68 7.16 -9.29 1.57
CA LEU A 68 6.43 -10.47 1.10
C LEU A 68 6.99 -10.99 -0.24
N GLU A 69 7.45 -10.10 -1.12
CA GLU A 69 8.01 -10.47 -2.42
C GLU A 69 9.38 -11.16 -2.29
N GLN A 70 10.13 -10.83 -1.24
CA GLN A 70 11.49 -11.34 -1.01
C GLN A 70 11.54 -12.64 -0.18
N ARG A 71 10.41 -13.11 0.38
CA ARG A 71 10.39 -14.38 1.10
C ARG A 71 10.59 -15.53 0.10
N PRO A 72 11.65 -16.36 0.23
CA PRO A 72 11.79 -17.53 -0.61
C PRO A 72 10.56 -18.42 -0.39
N ARG A 73 9.83 -18.69 -1.46
CA ARG A 73 8.76 -19.70 -1.45
C ARG A 73 9.44 -21.00 -1.03
N SER A 74 9.22 -21.47 0.19
CA SER A 74 9.74 -22.75 0.65
C SER A 74 9.20 -23.81 -0.29
N THR A 75 10.06 -24.30 -1.19
CA THR A 75 9.80 -25.46 -2.01
C THR A 75 9.62 -26.63 -1.05
N GLY A 76 8.40 -27.16 -0.98
CA GLY A 76 8.17 -28.46 -0.35
C GLY A 76 9.07 -29.51 -1.02
N ASN A 77 9.84 -30.20 -0.20
CA ASN A 77 10.61 -31.42 -0.45
C ASN A 77 10.62 -31.96 -1.88
N ILE A 78 11.78 -31.85 -2.57
CA ILE A 78 12.29 -32.97 -3.39
C ILE A 78 13.81 -33.06 -3.18
N SER A 79 14.24 -34.30 -2.95
CA SER A 79 15.58 -34.77 -2.64
C SER A 79 16.63 -34.40 -3.69
N ALA A 80 17.88 -34.40 -3.23
CA ALA A 80 19.13 -33.97 -3.86
C ALA A 80 19.38 -34.46 -5.31
N GLU A 81 19.96 -33.58 -6.14
CA GLU A 81 21.18 -33.81 -6.95
C GLU A 81 21.69 -32.48 -7.58
N PRO A 82 23.01 -32.31 -7.84
CA PRO A 82 23.57 -31.07 -8.37
C PRO A 82 23.93 -31.17 -9.86
N ALA A 83 23.36 -30.31 -10.71
CA ALA A 83 23.91 -30.01 -12.04
C ALA A 83 23.33 -28.68 -12.53
N CYS A 84 24.18 -27.66 -12.74
CA CYS A 84 24.73 -27.30 -14.05
C CYS A 84 23.76 -26.44 -14.88
N SER A 85 24.14 -25.17 -14.98
CA SER A 85 23.66 -24.08 -15.83
C SER A 85 22.94 -24.46 -17.13
N GLN A 86 21.71 -23.95 -17.30
CA GLN A 86 21.18 -23.52 -18.60
C GLN A 86 20.26 -22.29 -18.44
N GLN A 87 20.48 -21.30 -19.32
CA GLN A 87 19.61 -20.16 -19.59
C GLN A 87 18.18 -20.60 -19.89
N ARG A 88 17.20 -19.89 -19.34
CA ARG A 88 15.89 -19.69 -19.98
C ARG A 88 15.49 -18.23 -19.93
N SER A 89 15.34 -17.69 -21.13
CA SER A 89 14.47 -16.57 -21.46
C SER A 89 13.02 -16.84 -21.05
N ASP A 90 12.24 -15.77 -21.04
CA ASP A 90 10.76 -15.73 -21.05
C ASP A 90 10.06 -15.93 -19.70
N GLN A 91 9.69 -14.82 -19.09
CA GLN A 91 8.29 -14.36 -18.96
C GLN A 91 8.30 -13.19 -17.99
N SER A 92 7.81 -12.03 -18.44
CA SER A 92 7.36 -10.99 -17.51
C SER A 92 6.26 -11.63 -16.67
N THR A 93 6.65 -12.12 -15.49
CA THR A 93 5.69 -12.66 -14.54
C THR A 93 4.79 -11.48 -14.19
N PRO A 94 3.47 -11.56 -14.43
CA PRO A 94 2.57 -10.52 -13.96
C PRO A 94 2.85 -10.33 -12.48
N LEU A 95 3.09 -9.08 -12.06
CA LEU A 95 3.20 -8.75 -10.65
C LEU A 95 2.02 -9.42 -9.93
N PRO A 96 2.23 -10.09 -8.80
CA PRO A 96 1.14 -10.77 -8.12
C PRO A 96 0.02 -9.76 -7.85
N ILE A 97 -1.20 -10.13 -8.24
CA ILE A 97 -2.44 -9.32 -8.17
C ILE A 97 -2.82 -8.92 -6.71
N ASN A 98 -1.96 -9.24 -5.73
CA ASN A 98 -2.25 -9.17 -4.30
C ASN A 98 -1.14 -8.46 -3.51
N THR A 99 -0.82 -7.22 -3.86
CA THR A 99 0.15 -6.40 -3.13
C THR A 99 -0.53 -5.14 -2.57
N THR A 100 -0.18 -4.76 -1.34
CA THR A 100 -0.64 -3.49 -0.76
C THR A 100 -0.17 -2.33 -1.62
N ARG A 101 -1.09 -1.61 -2.26
CA ARG A 101 -0.78 -0.37 -3.00
C ARG A 101 -0.95 0.80 -2.06
N VAL A 102 0.06 1.64 -1.91
CA VAL A 102 -0.01 2.82 -1.03
C VAL A 102 0.23 4.08 -1.86
N THR A 103 -0.72 5.00 -1.81
CA THR A 103 -0.65 6.30 -2.47
C THR A 103 -0.66 7.40 -1.41
N LEU A 104 0.29 8.33 -1.47
CA LEU A 104 0.30 9.55 -0.65
C LEU A 104 0.20 10.76 -1.57
N GLU A 105 -0.82 11.58 -1.35
CA GLU A 105 -1.04 12.83 -2.07
C GLU A 105 -0.93 14.03 -1.12
N VAL A 106 -0.14 15.02 -1.52
CA VAL A 106 -0.04 16.32 -0.86
C VAL A 106 -0.79 17.33 -1.72
N VAL A 107 -1.94 17.82 -1.26
CA VAL A 107 -2.80 18.70 -2.05
C VAL A 107 -2.36 20.16 -1.86
N PRO A 108 -1.79 20.82 -2.89
CA PRO A 108 -1.25 22.17 -2.73
C PRO A 108 -2.34 23.18 -2.37
N GLY A 109 -2.02 24.13 -1.49
CA GLY A 109 -2.97 25.18 -1.09
C GLY A 109 -4.05 24.74 -0.09
N GLU A 110 -4.20 23.44 0.15
CA GLU A 110 -5.20 22.92 1.08
C GLU A 110 -4.68 22.83 2.52
N THR A 111 -5.60 23.03 3.45
CA THR A 111 -5.42 22.96 4.90
C THR A 111 -6.18 21.75 5.45
N HIS A 112 -6.03 21.44 6.74
CA HIS A 112 -6.85 20.42 7.40
C HIS A 112 -8.36 20.64 7.19
N GLY A 113 -8.79 21.90 7.32
CA GLY A 113 -10.22 22.25 7.21
C GLY A 113 -10.76 22.19 5.79
N SER A 114 -9.91 22.37 4.77
CA SER A 114 -10.34 22.50 3.38
C SER A 114 -10.10 21.23 2.53
N LEU A 115 -9.27 20.29 3.00
CA LEU A 115 -8.90 19.05 2.29
C LEU A 115 -10.09 18.11 2.00
N SER A 116 -11.20 18.24 2.72
CA SER A 116 -12.34 17.31 2.64
C SER A 116 -12.92 17.15 1.24
N TYR A 117 -13.11 18.26 0.51
CA TYR A 117 -13.65 18.23 -0.85
C TYR A 117 -12.71 17.58 -1.88
N PRO A 118 -11.45 18.01 -2.03
CA PRO A 118 -10.52 17.35 -2.96
C PRO A 118 -10.28 15.88 -2.58
N PHE A 119 -10.23 15.57 -1.29
CA PHE A 119 -10.13 14.19 -0.81
C PHE A 119 -11.29 13.32 -1.29
N VAL A 120 -12.54 13.75 -1.06
CA VAL A 120 -13.73 12.98 -1.46
C VAL A 120 -13.77 12.79 -2.97
N SER A 121 -13.48 13.85 -3.74
CA SER A 121 -13.40 13.75 -5.20
C SER A 121 -12.40 12.67 -5.63
N ARG A 122 -11.18 12.72 -5.08
CA ARG A 122 -10.14 11.76 -5.46
C ARG A 122 -10.48 10.34 -5.02
N CYS A 123 -11.12 10.16 -3.87
CA CYS A 123 -11.61 8.86 -3.42
C CYS A 123 -12.58 8.23 -4.43
N LEU A 124 -13.53 9.02 -4.94
CA LEU A 124 -14.48 8.55 -5.93
C LEU A 124 -13.79 8.17 -7.24
N ASP A 125 -12.81 8.96 -7.68
CA ASP A 125 -12.02 8.64 -8.87
C ASP A 125 -11.25 7.33 -8.72
N ILE A 126 -10.55 7.13 -7.59
CA ILE A 126 -9.82 5.89 -7.29
C ILE A 126 -10.76 4.68 -7.32
N LEU A 127 -11.90 4.79 -6.64
CA LEU A 127 -12.88 3.70 -6.62
C LEU A 127 -13.45 3.42 -8.02
N ALA A 128 -13.65 4.44 -8.84
CA ALA A 128 -14.14 4.29 -10.22
C ALA A 128 -13.08 3.67 -11.15
N GLU A 129 -11.82 4.10 -11.05
CA GLU A 129 -10.67 3.55 -11.77
C GLU A 129 -10.50 2.05 -11.44
N ASP A 130 -10.46 1.71 -10.15
CA ASP A 130 -10.27 0.34 -9.69
C ASP A 130 -11.49 -0.53 -10.06
N PHE A 131 -12.73 -0.02 -9.97
CA PHE A 131 -13.92 -0.75 -10.40
C PHE A 131 -13.94 -1.06 -11.90
N LYS A 132 -13.54 -0.09 -12.75
CA LYS A 132 -13.43 -0.31 -14.20
C LYS A 132 -12.40 -1.38 -14.52
N SER A 133 -11.23 -1.34 -13.89
CA SER A 133 -10.18 -2.34 -14.09
C SER A 133 -10.67 -3.77 -13.80
N VAL A 134 -11.54 -3.94 -12.81
CA VAL A 134 -12.15 -5.23 -12.47
C VAL A 134 -13.20 -5.67 -13.49
N GLN A 135 -13.93 -4.74 -14.11
CA GLN A 135 -14.90 -5.06 -15.16
C GLN A 135 -14.21 -5.48 -16.45
N ASP A 136 -13.15 -4.79 -16.84
CA ASP A 136 -12.39 -5.09 -18.06
C ASP A 136 -11.72 -6.48 -17.97
N LEU A 137 -11.36 -6.94 -16.77
CA LEU A 137 -10.83 -8.29 -16.51
C LEU A 137 -11.89 -9.41 -16.61
N LYS A 138 -13.19 -9.09 -16.68
CA LYS A 138 -14.29 -10.07 -16.72
C LYS A 138 -14.89 -10.27 -18.12
N ILE A 139 -14.32 -9.63 -19.14
CA ILE A 139 -14.72 -9.79 -20.53
C ILE A 139 -13.78 -10.82 -21.18
N ASP A 140 -14.06 -12.11 -20.92
CA ASP A 140 -13.60 -13.27 -21.70
C ASP A 140 -14.57 -14.44 -21.50
#